data_AF-A0A8I1LBR8-F1
#
_entry.id   AF-A0A8I1LBR8-F1
#
_cell.length_a   1.000
_cell.length_b   1.000
_cell.length_c   1.000
_cell.angle_alpha   90.00
_cell.angle_beta   90.00
_cell.angle_gamma   90.00
#
_symmetry.space_group_name_H-M   'P 1'
#
loop_
_entity.id
_entity.type
_entity.pdbx_description
1 polymer ?
#
loop_
_entity_poly.entity_id
_entity_poly.type
_entity_poly.pdbx_seq_one_letter_code
_entity_poly.pdbx_strand_id
1 'polypeptide(L)'
;MLIRELIPGYLEELKILNRSPLTIRNIRGALNAMVLFLEHEGITELVQFNRDALHLFQEDLAYRLTAKGKQLSVSTREKYLCSVRGFARYLYATDYLTADLSKDDHVAEAAETLTKGDPGAR
;
A
#
# COMPACT_ATOMS: atom_id res chain seq x y z
N MET A 1 -4.81 2.21 -19.97
CA MET A 1 -3.50 2.61 -19.40
C MET A 1 -3.26 1.77 -18.16
N LEU A 2 -2.10 1.14 -18.03
CA LEU A 2 -1.84 0.19 -16.94
C LEU A 2 -1.34 0.91 -15.70
N ILE A 3 -1.72 0.41 -14.51
CA ILE A 3 -1.30 0.98 -13.23
C ILE A 3 0.24 0.98 -13.10
N ARG A 4 0.89 -0.11 -13.55
CA ARG A 4 2.35 -0.28 -13.48
C ARG A 4 3.14 0.76 -14.28
N GLU A 5 2.56 1.28 -15.36
CA GLU A 5 3.22 2.23 -16.26
C GLU A 5 3.35 3.62 -15.63
N LEU A 6 2.55 3.89 -14.60
CA LEU A 6 2.51 5.17 -13.90
C LEU A 6 3.49 5.25 -12.73
N ILE A 7 4.00 4.10 -12.25
CA ILE A 7 4.97 4.06 -11.15
C ILE A 7 6.24 4.87 -11.48
N PRO A 8 6.89 4.72 -12.65
CA PRO A 8 8.09 5.50 -12.97
C PRO A 8 7.88 7.01 -12.88
N GLY A 9 6.74 7.52 -13.36
CA GLY A 9 6.39 8.94 -13.29
C GLY A 9 6.30 9.44 -11.85
N TYR A 10 5.64 8.69 -10.97
CA TYR A 10 5.58 9.03 -9.55
C TYR A 10 6.95 8.98 -8.86
N LEU A 11 7.78 7.98 -9.19
CA LEU A 11 9.12 7.89 -8.62
C LEU A 11 10.03 9.04 -9.05
N GLU A 12 9.82 9.57 -10.26
CA GLU A 12 10.52 10.77 -10.74
C GLU A 12 10.07 12.02 -9.99
N GLU A 13 8.75 12.19 -9.78
CA GLU A 13 8.20 13.26 -8.95
C GLU A 13 8.82 13.27 -7.54
N LEU A 14 8.98 12.09 -6.93
CA LEU A 14 9.64 11.98 -5.62
C LEU A 14 11.11 12.42 -5.64
N LYS A 15 11.84 12.24 -6.76
CA LYS A 15 13.21 12.76 -6.91
C LYS A 15 13.21 14.28 -6.99
N ILE A 16 12.29 14.86 -7.76
CA ILE A 16 12.12 16.33 -7.88
C ILE A 16 11.82 16.94 -6.50
N LEU A 17 11.01 16.26 -5.70
CA LEU A 17 10.72 16.61 -4.30
C LEU A 17 11.87 16.31 -3.32
N ASN A 18 13.07 15.98 -3.81
CA ASN A 18 14.28 15.71 -3.03
C ASN A 18 14.10 14.60 -1.97
N ARG A 19 13.28 13.58 -2.25
CA ARG A 19 13.18 12.41 -1.37
C ARG A 19 14.46 11.58 -1.44
N SER A 20 14.86 11.03 -0.30
CA SER A 20 16.09 10.23 -0.23
C SER A 20 16.00 8.99 -1.15
N PRO A 21 17.12 8.53 -1.73
CA PRO A 21 17.14 7.32 -2.55
C PRO A 21 16.59 6.09 -1.82
N LEU A 22 16.84 5.99 -0.51
CA LEU A 22 16.30 4.92 0.32
C LEU A 22 14.77 4.97 0.42
N THR A 23 14.20 6.18 0.60
CA THR A 23 12.75 6.40 0.61
C THR A 23 12.12 5.98 -0.71
N ILE A 24 12.70 6.43 -1.84
CA ILE A 24 12.22 6.09 -3.19
C ILE A 24 12.27 4.57 -3.42
N ARG A 25 13.35 3.91 -2.98
CA ARG A 25 13.48 2.45 -3.07
C ARG A 25 12.38 1.73 -2.28
N ASN A 26 12.10 2.18 -1.06
CA ASN A 26 11.07 1.58 -0.21
C ASN A 26 9.67 1.77 -0.80
N ILE A 27 9.37 2.99 -1.29
CA ILE A 27 8.10 3.29 -1.97
C ILE A 27 7.94 2.40 -3.20
N ARG A 28 8.97 2.29 -4.06
CA ARG A 28 8.95 1.40 -5.22
C ARG A 28 8.62 -0.05 -4.82
N GLY A 29 9.23 -0.55 -3.75
CA GLY A 29 8.95 -1.89 -3.23
C GLY A 29 7.48 -2.08 -2.84
N ALA A 30 6.90 -1.10 -2.14
CA ALA A 30 5.48 -1.13 -1.77
C ALA A 30 4.55 -1.06 -2.99
N LEU A 31 4.85 -0.20 -3.97
CA LEU A 31 4.04 -0.07 -5.18
C LEU A 31 4.12 -1.32 -6.06
N ASN A 32 5.29 -1.94 -6.18
CA ASN A 32 5.42 -3.21 -6.91
C ASN A 32 4.61 -4.32 -6.22
N ALA A 33 4.61 -4.36 -4.89
CA ALA A 33 3.82 -5.32 -4.14
C ALA A 33 2.31 -5.12 -4.31
N MET A 34 1.86 -3.86 -4.44
CA MET A 34 0.48 -3.52 -4.78
C MET A 34 0.14 -3.96 -6.21
N VAL A 35 0.96 -3.60 -7.20
CA VAL A 35 0.73 -3.99 -8.60
C VAL A 35 0.67 -5.50 -8.75
N LEU A 36 1.61 -6.25 -8.16
CA LEU A 36 1.60 -7.72 -8.24
C LEU A 36 0.32 -8.33 -7.66
N PHE A 37 -0.18 -7.78 -6.56
CA PHE A 37 -1.44 -8.19 -5.98
C PHE A 37 -2.62 -7.86 -6.89
N LEU A 38 -2.71 -6.62 -7.37
CA LEU A 38 -3.80 -6.18 -8.23
C LEU A 38 -3.80 -6.94 -9.58
N GLU A 39 -2.63 -7.22 -10.15
CA GLU A 39 -2.50 -8.05 -11.36
C GLU A 39 -3.02 -9.48 -11.12
N HIS A 40 -2.79 -10.06 -9.93
CA HIS A 40 -3.34 -11.36 -9.56
C HIS A 40 -4.88 -11.34 -9.45
N GLU A 41 -5.45 -10.24 -8.93
CA GLU A 41 -6.89 -10.03 -8.84
C GLU A 41 -7.53 -9.57 -10.17
N GLY A 42 -6.77 -9.49 -11.26
CA GLY A 42 -7.26 -9.04 -12.57
C GLY A 42 -7.50 -7.52 -12.67
N ILE A 43 -7.02 -6.75 -11.71
CA ILE A 43 -7.09 -5.28 -11.65
C ILE A 43 -5.78 -4.73 -12.24
N THR A 44 -5.75 -4.50 -13.54
CA THR A 44 -4.52 -4.09 -14.25
C THR A 44 -4.60 -2.68 -14.81
N GLU A 45 -5.81 -2.25 -15.16
CA GLU A 45 -6.06 -0.96 -15.77
C GLU A 45 -6.36 0.10 -14.71
N LEU A 46 -5.91 1.33 -14.99
CA LEU A 46 -6.16 2.46 -14.09
C LEU A 46 -7.66 2.68 -13.81
N VAL A 47 -8.53 2.42 -14.78
CA VAL A 47 -9.99 2.58 -14.62
C VAL A 47 -10.59 1.64 -13.56
N GLN A 48 -9.89 0.54 -13.26
CA GLN A 48 -10.28 -0.42 -12.22
C GLN A 48 -9.68 -0.03 -10.86
N PHE A 49 -8.75 0.92 -10.80
CA PHE A 49 -8.10 1.36 -9.57
C PHE A 49 -8.98 2.35 -8.81
N ASN A 50 -9.79 1.81 -7.90
CA ASN A 50 -10.77 2.53 -7.09
C ASN A 50 -10.60 2.19 -5.59
N ARG A 51 -11.54 2.61 -4.74
CA ARG A 51 -11.51 2.33 -3.29
C ARG A 51 -11.54 0.84 -2.98
N ASP A 52 -12.35 0.07 -3.70
CA ASP A 52 -12.46 -1.37 -3.49
C ASP A 52 -11.13 -2.07 -3.79
N ALA A 53 -10.42 -1.66 -4.85
CA ALA A 53 -9.08 -2.16 -5.16
C ALA A 53 -8.07 -1.87 -4.05
N LEU A 54 -8.13 -0.68 -3.44
CA LEU A 54 -7.29 -0.34 -2.28
C LEU A 54 -7.65 -1.15 -1.04
N HIS A 55 -8.94 -1.37 -0.81
CA HIS A 55 -9.42 -2.18 0.31
C HIS A 55 -8.96 -3.63 0.20
N LEU A 56 -9.11 -4.24 -0.98
CA LEU A 56 -8.60 -5.59 -1.26
C LEU A 56 -7.10 -5.70 -0.98
N PHE A 57 -6.31 -4.70 -1.38
CA PHE A 57 -4.87 -4.68 -1.11
C PHE A 57 -4.58 -4.55 0.40
N GLN A 58 -5.36 -3.77 1.13
CA GLN A 58 -5.24 -3.66 2.57
C GLN A 58 -5.56 -4.98 3.29
N GLU A 59 -6.61 -5.68 2.87
CA GLU A 59 -6.94 -7.02 3.39
C GLU A 59 -5.81 -8.01 3.10
N ASP A 60 -5.28 -8.03 1.87
CA ASP A 60 -4.12 -8.86 1.56
C ASP A 60 -2.95 -8.58 2.49
N LEU A 61 -2.60 -7.31 2.73
CA LEU A 61 -1.52 -6.97 3.66
C LEU A 61 -1.76 -7.47 5.09
N ALA A 62 -3.02 -7.55 5.54
CA ALA A 62 -3.37 -8.07 6.86
C ALA A 62 -3.13 -9.57 6.98
N TYR A 63 -3.36 -10.34 5.91
CA TYR A 63 -3.19 -11.80 5.89
C TYR A 63 -1.87 -12.26 5.27
N ARG A 64 -1.12 -11.36 4.62
CA ARG A 64 0.13 -11.67 3.93
C ARG A 64 1.18 -12.19 4.89
N LEU A 65 1.70 -13.37 4.58
CA LEU A 65 2.80 -13.99 5.30
C LEU A 65 4.14 -13.59 4.69
N THR A 66 5.10 -13.32 5.57
CA THR A 66 6.52 -13.22 5.21
C THR A 66 7.07 -14.60 4.83
N ALA A 67 8.24 -14.64 4.20
CA ALA A 67 8.95 -15.89 3.89
C ALA A 67 9.21 -16.78 5.13
N LYS A 68 9.13 -16.23 6.35
CA LYS A 68 9.24 -16.95 7.62
C LYS A 68 7.90 -17.40 8.19
N GLY A 69 6.81 -17.31 7.41
CA GLY A 69 5.46 -17.66 7.82
C GLY A 69 4.81 -16.71 8.83
N LYS A 70 5.40 -15.55 9.11
CA LYS A 70 4.84 -14.55 10.04
C LYS A 70 4.05 -13.50 9.29
N GLN A 71 2.93 -13.04 9.84
CA GLN A 71 2.21 -11.88 9.33
C GLN A 71 3.07 -10.61 9.35
N LEU A 72 2.73 -9.66 8.48
CA LEU A 72 3.34 -8.34 8.51
C LEU A 72 2.97 -7.58 9.78
N SER A 73 3.97 -6.93 10.40
CA SER A 73 3.71 -6.03 11.53
C SER A 73 2.78 -4.89 11.11
N VAL A 74 2.00 -4.33 12.05
CA VAL A 74 1.18 -3.13 11.84
C VAL A 74 2.00 -2.00 11.19
N SER A 75 3.20 -1.73 11.71
CA SER A 75 4.08 -0.69 11.17
C SER A 75 4.50 -0.96 9.72
N THR A 76 4.73 -2.22 9.36
CA THR A 76 5.07 -2.57 7.97
C THR A 76 3.86 -2.38 7.05
N ARG A 77 2.68 -2.84 7.47
CA ARG A 77 1.43 -2.65 6.71
C ARG A 77 1.17 -1.17 6.47
N GLU A 78 1.30 -0.35 7.51
CA GLU A 78 1.10 1.10 7.43
C GLU A 78 2.09 1.78 6.47
N LYS A 79 3.36 1.33 6.41
CA LYS A 79 4.34 1.86 5.46
C LYS A 79 3.96 1.56 4.01
N TYR A 80 3.38 0.39 3.74
CA TYR A 80 2.89 0.05 2.41
C TYR A 80 1.69 0.93 2.05
N LEU A 81 0.70 1.03 2.93
CA LEU A 81 -0.49 1.86 2.72
C LEU A 81 -0.14 3.34 2.56
N CYS A 82 0.80 3.88 3.36
CA CYS A 82 1.32 5.24 3.18
C CYS A 82 1.91 5.45 1.78
N SER A 83 2.68 4.49 1.27
CA SER A 83 3.30 4.58 -0.06
C SER A 83 2.24 4.56 -1.17
N VAL A 84 1.23 3.69 -1.03
CA VAL A 84 0.11 3.59 -1.97
C VAL A 84 -0.77 4.83 -1.95
N ARG A 85 -1.11 5.36 -0.77
CA ARG A 85 -1.86 6.64 -0.65
C ARG A 85 -1.10 7.80 -1.28
N GLY A 86 0.22 7.85 -1.10
CA GLY A 86 1.08 8.84 -1.76
C GLY A 86 1.01 8.76 -3.29
N PHE A 87 1.01 7.54 -3.83
CA PHE A 87 0.84 7.30 -5.27
C PHE A 87 -0.57 7.69 -5.76
N ALA A 88 -1.62 7.28 -5.05
CA ALA A 88 -2.99 7.66 -5.38
C ALA A 88 -3.18 9.19 -5.38
N ARG A 89 -2.60 9.88 -4.41
CA ARG A 89 -2.59 11.35 -4.35
C ARG A 89 -1.89 11.97 -5.56
N TYR A 90 -0.75 11.40 -5.98
CA TYR A 90 -0.05 11.84 -7.19
C TYR A 90 -0.92 11.65 -8.43
N LEU A 91 -1.58 10.49 -8.58
CA LEU A 91 -2.47 10.22 -9.71
C LEU A 91 -3.66 11.18 -9.76
N TYR A 92 -4.24 11.53 -8.61
CA TYR A 92 -5.28 12.55 -8.54
C TYR A 92 -4.75 13.95 -8.90
N ALA A 93 -3.58 14.33 -8.38
CA ALA A 93 -2.98 15.64 -8.64
C ALA A 93 -2.50 15.85 -10.09
N THR A 94 -2.38 14.76 -10.86
CA THR A 94 -1.97 14.77 -12.27
C THR A 94 -3.11 14.41 -13.21
N ASP A 95 -4.36 14.49 -12.73
CA ASP A 95 -5.60 14.23 -13.46
C ASP A 95 -5.74 12.82 -14.06
N TYR A 96 -4.96 11.85 -13.57
CA TYR A 96 -5.13 10.44 -13.92
C TYR A 96 -6.35 9.83 -13.22
N LEU A 97 -6.62 10.24 -11.97
CA LEU A 97 -7.82 9.83 -11.23
C LEU A 97 -8.78 11.00 -11.07
N THR A 98 -10.07 10.73 -11.23
CA THR A 98 -11.14 11.71 -11.01
C THR A 98 -11.50 11.91 -9.55
N ALA A 99 -11.12 10.97 -8.68
CA ALA A 99 -11.39 10.99 -7.25
C ALA A 99 -10.11 10.81 -6.43
N ASP A 100 -10.02 11.54 -5.32
CA ASP A 100 -8.89 11.43 -4.39
C ASP A 100 -9.05 10.21 -3.48
N LEU A 101 -8.33 9.14 -3.83
CA LEU A 101 -8.31 7.88 -3.06
C LEU A 101 -7.31 7.92 -1.89
N SER A 102 -6.53 9.00 -1.73
CA SER A 102 -5.52 9.08 -0.66
C SER A 102 -6.12 9.32 0.73
N LYS A 103 -7.40 9.72 0.78
CA LYS A 103 -8.17 10.02 1.99
C LYS A 103 -8.99 8.82 2.48
N ASP A 104 -8.63 7.61 2.07
CA ASP A 104 -9.34 6.43 2.55
C ASP A 104 -8.92 6.13 4.01
N ASP A 105 -9.87 6.35 4.92
CA ASP A 105 -9.70 6.33 6.38
C ASP A 105 -10.04 4.97 7.00
N HIS A 106 -10.20 3.92 6.20
CA HIS A 106 -10.40 2.56 6.72
C HIS A 106 -9.11 2.01 7.35
N VAL A 107 -8.56 2.67 8.38
CA VAL A 107 -7.60 2.04 9.28
C VAL A 107 -8.38 0.95 10.00
N ALA A 108 -8.03 -0.31 9.77
CA ALA A 108 -8.61 -1.44 10.47
C ALA A 108 -8.35 -1.30 11.98
N GLU A 109 -9.34 -0.78 12.71
CA GLU A 109 -9.53 -1.15 14.11
C GLU A 109 -9.71 -2.67 14.18
N ALA A 110 -9.16 -3.28 15.22
CA ALA A 110 -9.22 -4.70 15.57
C ALA A 110 -8.21 -5.63 14.88
N ALA A 111 -7.04 -5.79 15.53
CA ALA A 111 -6.44 -7.12 15.76
C ALA A 111 -5.23 -7.05 16.74
N GLU A 112 -5.35 -6.37 17.88
CA GLU A 112 -4.36 -6.54 18.97
C GLU A 112 -5.02 -6.54 20.36
N THR A 113 -5.98 -7.43 20.55
CA THR A 113 -6.38 -7.96 21.87
C THR A 113 -6.39 -9.48 21.83
N LEU A 114 -5.27 -10.10 21.47
CA LEU A 114 -4.98 -11.51 21.74
C LEU A 114 -3.50 -11.78 21.46
N THR A 115 -2.65 -11.41 22.43
CA THR A 115 -1.40 -12.11 22.84
C THR A 115 -0.46 -11.13 23.56
N LYS A 116 -0.74 -10.83 24.83
CA LYS A 116 0.29 -10.66 25.88
C LYS A 116 -0.41 -10.42 27.21
N GLY A 117 -0.53 -11.49 28.00
CA GLY A 117 -1.10 -11.42 29.34
C GLY A 117 -1.27 -12.80 29.96
N ASP A 118 -0.20 -13.58 30.04
CA ASP A 118 -0.04 -14.44 31.21
C ASP A 118 1.46 -14.66 31.51
N PRO A 119 2.13 -13.72 32.19
CA PRO A 119 3.34 -14.05 32.95
C PRO A 119 2.89 -14.73 34.25
N GLY A 120 3.38 -15.96 34.47
CA GLY A 120 2.75 -16.90 35.39
C GLY A 120 2.43 -16.39 36.80
N ALA A 121 1.36 -16.94 37.35
CA ALA A 121 1.06 -16.91 38.77
C ALA A 121 0.86 -18.35 39.27
N ARG A 122 1.95 -18.88 39.85
CA ARG A 122 2.06 -19.87 40.94
C ARG A 122 1.39 -21.22 40.81
#